data_AF-A0A7R8ZEI4-F1
#
_entry.id   AF-A0A7R8ZEI4-F1
#
_cell.length_a   1.000
_cell.length_b   1.000
_cell.length_c   1.000
_cell.angle_alpha   90.00
_cell.angle_beta   90.00
_cell.angle_gamma   90.00
#
_symmetry.space_group_name_H-M   'P 1'
#
loop_
_entity.id
_entity.type
_entity.pdbx_description
1 polymer ?
#
loop_
_entity_poly.entity_id
_entity_poly.type
_entity_poly.pdbx_seq_one_letter_code
_entity_poly.pdbx_strand_id
1 'polypeptide(L)'
;VGDPQEVNSIADVFCKNRNTPLLIGSVKSNMGHSEPASGLCSIAKVLIAMESGVIPPNLHFQAPNPDIAALNDGRLQVVDKPLPWSGGLVAVNSFGFGGANAHILLRSNPKPKAPAIQDNIPRVVAVSARTEEGVQHFLEK
;
A
#
# COMPACT_ATOMS: atom_id res chain seq x y z
N VAL A 1 9.95 -11.47 18.05
CA VAL A 1 9.64 -10.43 19.07
C VAL A 1 8.90 -9.25 18.45
N GLY A 2 9.43 -8.60 17.41
CA GLY A 2 8.79 -7.44 16.77
C GLY A 2 7.38 -7.71 16.25
N ASP A 3 7.22 -8.68 15.35
CA ASP A 3 5.92 -8.94 14.70
C ASP A 3 4.77 -9.20 15.69
N PRO A 4 4.91 -10.09 16.70
CA PRO A 4 3.83 -10.26 17.68
C PRO A 4 3.49 -8.99 18.45
N GLN A 5 4.48 -8.15 18.79
CA GLN A 5 4.23 -6.90 19.52
C GLN A 5 3.45 -5.89 18.68
N GLU A 6 3.85 -5.69 17.42
CA GLU A 6 3.18 -4.77 16.52
C GLU A 6 1.77 -5.27 16.16
N VAL A 7 1.65 -6.52 15.72
CA VAL A 7 0.40 -7.03 15.14
C VAL A 7 -0.67 -7.25 16.20
N ASN A 8 -0.31 -7.70 17.41
CA ASN A 8 -1.27 -7.78 18.52
C ASN A 8 -1.75 -6.37 18.94
N SER A 9 -0.86 -5.37 18.98
CA SER A 9 -1.26 -3.98 19.26
C SER A 9 -2.23 -3.43 18.21
N ILE A 10 -2.01 -3.74 16.93
CA ILE A 10 -2.94 -3.40 15.84
C ILE A 10 -4.30 -4.07 16.08
N ALA A 11 -4.32 -5.35 16.45
CA ALA A 11 -5.55 -6.07 16.70
C ALA A 11 -6.35 -5.48 17.87
N ASP A 12 -5.66 -5.12 18.96
CA ASP A 12 -6.27 -4.57 20.17
C ASP A 12 -6.89 -3.18 19.96
N VAL A 13 -6.34 -2.39 19.04
CA VAL A 13 -6.84 -1.05 18.74
C VAL A 13 -7.90 -1.09 17.63
N PHE A 14 -7.61 -1.78 16.53
CA PHE A 14 -8.41 -1.66 15.30
C PHE A 14 -9.37 -2.82 15.05
N CYS A 15 -9.19 -3.99 15.67
CA CYS A 15 -10.01 -5.17 15.38
C CYS A 15 -11.18 -5.37 16.35
N LYS A 16 -11.29 -4.56 17.41
CA LYS A 16 -12.45 -4.58 18.32
C LYS A 16 -13.72 -4.23 17.55
N ASN A 17 -14.74 -5.08 17.65
CA ASN A 17 -16.07 -4.90 17.05
C ASN A 17 -16.08 -4.77 15.51
N ARG A 18 -15.06 -5.26 14.81
CA ARG A 18 -15.11 -5.36 13.35
C ARG A 18 -15.95 -6.55 12.91
N ASN A 19 -16.79 -6.34 11.91
CA ASN A 19 -17.54 -7.42 11.25
C ASN A 19 -16.73 -8.10 10.12
N THR A 20 -15.67 -7.44 9.65
CA THR A 20 -14.79 -7.94 8.58
C THR A 20 -13.33 -7.91 9.02
N PRO A 21 -12.52 -8.87 8.55
CA PRO A 21 -11.09 -8.90 8.87
C PRO A 21 -10.42 -7.60 8.46
N LEU A 22 -9.48 -7.12 9.28
CA LEU A 22 -8.59 -6.06 8.87
C LEU A 22 -7.48 -6.67 7.98
N LEU A 23 -7.35 -6.16 6.76
CA LEU A 23 -6.28 -6.59 5.85
C LEU A 23 -4.95 -6.04 6.35
N ILE A 24 -3.93 -6.90 6.38
CA ILE A 24 -2.57 -6.53 6.77
C ILE A 24 -1.56 -6.97 5.71
N GLY A 25 -0.55 -6.15 5.48
CA GLY A 25 0.52 -6.42 4.53
C GLY A 25 1.78 -5.63 4.84
N SER A 26 2.88 -5.99 4.19
CA SER A 26 4.18 -5.36 4.36
C SER A 26 4.88 -5.27 3.01
N VAL A 27 5.44 -4.11 2.67
CA VAL A 27 6.29 -4.00 1.47
C VAL A 27 7.63 -4.73 1.66
N LYS A 28 8.04 -4.92 2.92
CA LYS A 28 9.35 -5.48 3.27
C LYS A 28 9.47 -6.94 2.85
N SER A 29 8.37 -7.69 2.76
CA SER A 29 8.39 -9.05 2.21
C SER A 29 8.78 -9.09 0.73
N ASN A 30 8.57 -8.01 -0.02
CA ASN A 30 8.79 -7.98 -1.47
C ASN A 30 10.18 -7.45 -1.85
N MET A 31 10.74 -6.54 -1.05
CA MET A 31 11.98 -5.82 -1.39
C MET A 31 12.99 -5.72 -0.24
N GLY A 32 12.73 -6.39 0.89
CA GLY A 32 13.54 -6.26 2.10
C GLY A 32 13.29 -4.97 2.87
N HIS A 33 14.08 -4.76 3.92
CA HIS A 33 13.95 -3.61 4.81
C HIS A 33 14.87 -2.47 4.37
N SER A 34 14.31 -1.39 3.83
CA SER A 34 15.05 -0.21 3.36
C SER A 34 15.39 0.80 4.46
N GLU A 35 15.59 0.31 5.68
CA GLU A 35 15.90 1.11 6.89
C GLU A 35 15.11 2.44 6.97
N PRO A 36 15.70 3.66 6.93
CA PRO A 36 14.94 4.90 7.12
C PRO A 36 13.96 5.18 5.98
N ALA A 37 14.14 4.58 4.80
CA ALA A 37 13.24 4.75 3.66
C ALA A 37 12.00 3.84 3.75
N SER A 38 11.91 2.95 4.75
CA SER A 38 10.85 1.94 4.85
C SER A 38 9.45 2.53 4.88
N GLY A 39 9.26 3.68 5.55
CA GLY A 39 7.98 4.38 5.57
C GLY A 39 7.56 4.83 4.17
N LEU A 40 8.48 5.44 3.41
CA LEU A 40 8.21 5.92 2.06
C LEU A 40 7.94 4.76 1.09
N CYS A 41 8.69 3.66 1.17
CA CYS A 41 8.43 2.46 0.38
C CYS A 41 7.03 1.87 0.68
N SER A 42 6.60 1.91 1.94
CA SER A 42 5.26 1.45 2.34
C SER A 42 4.17 2.36 1.79
N ILE A 43 4.38 3.69 1.82
CA ILE A 43 3.48 4.66 1.18
C ILE A 43 3.41 4.42 -0.33
N ALA A 44 4.54 4.21 -1.00
CA ALA A 44 4.57 3.93 -2.44
C ALA A 44 3.75 2.67 -2.79
N LYS A 45 3.90 1.57 -2.03
CA LYS A 45 3.06 0.36 -2.19
C LYS A 45 1.57 0.69 -2.07
N VAL A 46 1.18 1.48 -1.08
CA VAL A 46 -0.23 1.86 -0.85
C VAL A 46 -0.76 2.74 -1.99
N LEU A 47 -0.01 3.75 -2.43
CA LEU A 47 -0.43 4.62 -3.54
C LEU A 47 -0.56 3.83 -4.85
N ILE A 48 0.38 2.95 -5.16
CA ILE A 48 0.29 2.06 -6.33
C ILE A 48 -0.95 1.18 -6.22
N ALA A 49 -1.26 0.64 -5.03
CA ALA A 49 -2.46 -0.18 -4.84
C ALA A 49 -3.76 0.61 -5.07
N MET A 50 -3.82 1.86 -4.58
CA MET A 50 -4.96 2.75 -4.79
C MET A 50 -5.16 3.12 -6.26
N GLU A 51 -4.08 3.45 -6.98
CA GLU A 51 -4.12 3.84 -8.39
C GLU A 51 -4.43 2.67 -9.33
N SER A 52 -3.88 1.48 -9.04
CA SER A 52 -4.12 0.27 -9.84
C SER A 52 -5.40 -0.47 -9.47
N GLY A 53 -6.02 -0.15 -8.34
CA GLY A 53 -7.21 -0.85 -7.84
C GLY A 53 -6.92 -2.26 -7.28
N VAL A 54 -5.66 -2.60 -6.99
CA VAL A 54 -5.25 -3.93 -6.51
C VAL A 54 -4.25 -3.82 -5.37
N ILE A 55 -4.51 -4.50 -4.26
CA ILE A 55 -3.58 -4.65 -3.14
C ILE A 55 -2.58 -5.76 -3.49
N PRO A 56 -1.27 -5.45 -3.64
CA PRO A 56 -0.29 -6.45 -4.03
C PRO A 56 0.02 -7.41 -2.86
N PRO A 57 0.26 -8.70 -3.16
CA PRO A 57 0.48 -9.71 -2.15
C PRO A 57 1.80 -9.53 -1.39
N ASN A 58 1.77 -9.90 -0.12
CA ASN A 58 2.96 -10.23 0.65
C ASN A 58 3.57 -11.53 0.12
N LEU A 59 4.89 -11.58 0.11
CA LEU A 59 5.62 -12.82 -0.17
C LEU A 59 5.94 -13.55 1.13
N HIS A 60 6.33 -14.82 1.00
CA HIS A 60 6.86 -15.64 2.09
C HIS A 60 5.91 -15.89 3.27
N PHE A 61 4.59 -15.69 3.09
CA PHE A 61 3.59 -16.09 4.08
C PHE A 61 3.10 -17.50 3.76
N GLN A 62 3.37 -18.47 4.64
CA GLN A 62 2.87 -19.85 4.52
C GLN A 62 1.93 -20.25 5.66
N ALA A 63 2.23 -19.81 6.88
CA ALA A 63 1.43 -20.10 8.06
C ALA A 63 1.43 -18.89 9.00
N PRO A 64 0.32 -18.64 9.73
CA PRO A 64 0.27 -17.60 10.74
C PRO A 64 1.25 -17.89 11.88
N ASN A 65 1.84 -16.82 12.43
CA ASN A 65 2.64 -16.94 13.64
C ASN A 65 1.72 -17.32 14.83
N PRO A 66 2.02 -18.39 15.59
CA PRO A 66 1.18 -18.83 16.71
C PRO A 66 1.05 -17.79 17.83
N ASP A 67 2.01 -16.87 17.97
CA ASP A 67 1.99 -15.81 18.98
C ASP A 67 1.08 -14.62 18.61
N ILE A 68 0.40 -14.69 17.46
CA ILE A 68 -0.48 -13.64 16.94
C ILE A 68 -1.91 -14.19 16.83
N ALA A 69 -2.66 -14.13 17.93
CA ALA A 69 -4.00 -14.70 18.01
C ALA A 69 -4.93 -14.19 16.89
N ALA A 70 -4.86 -12.90 16.56
CA ALA A 70 -5.71 -12.27 15.56
C ALA A 70 -5.53 -12.79 14.12
N LEU A 71 -4.34 -13.36 13.80
CA LEU A 71 -4.13 -14.03 12.52
C LEU A 71 -4.70 -15.45 12.51
N ASN A 72 -4.71 -16.11 13.67
CA ASN A 72 -5.21 -17.47 13.83
C ASN A 72 -6.74 -17.52 13.96
N ASP A 73 -7.34 -16.50 14.59
CA ASP A 73 -8.79 -16.38 14.79
C ASP A 73 -9.52 -15.63 13.65
N GLY A 74 -8.76 -15.09 12.68
CA GLY A 74 -9.29 -14.45 11.47
C GLY A 74 -9.69 -12.99 11.62
N ARG A 75 -9.42 -12.32 12.75
CA ARG A 75 -9.64 -10.86 12.88
C ARG A 75 -8.71 -10.03 11.98
N LEU A 76 -7.51 -10.55 11.73
CA LEU A 76 -6.55 -10.01 10.77
C LEU A 76 -6.35 -11.01 9.63
N GLN A 77 -6.26 -10.48 8.41
CA GLN A 77 -6.01 -11.29 7.22
C GLN A 77 -4.78 -10.76 6.48
N VAL A 78 -3.75 -11.60 6.37
CA VAL A 78 -2.59 -11.29 5.52
C VAL A 78 -3.02 -11.28 4.06
N VAL A 79 -2.62 -10.26 3.31
CA VAL A 79 -2.83 -10.19 1.87
C VAL A 79 -1.76 -11.05 1.19
N ASP A 80 -2.01 -12.34 1.03
CA ASP A 80 -1.09 -13.34 0.45
C ASP A 80 -1.31 -13.60 -1.05
N LYS A 81 -2.41 -13.07 -1.58
CA LYS A 81 -2.76 -13.04 -3.01
C LYS A 81 -3.24 -11.64 -3.41
N PRO A 82 -3.22 -11.27 -4.69
CA PRO A 82 -3.79 -10.01 -5.14
C PRO A 82 -5.26 -9.89 -4.73
N LEU A 83 -5.61 -8.79 -4.06
CA LEU A 83 -6.98 -8.49 -3.66
C LEU A 83 -7.44 -7.17 -4.28
N PRO A 84 -8.73 -7.00 -4.62
CA PRO A 84 -9.23 -5.73 -5.11
C PRO A 84 -9.14 -4.66 -4.01
N TRP A 85 -8.66 -3.46 -4.38
CA TRP A 85 -8.77 -2.28 -3.54
C TRP A 85 -10.17 -1.68 -3.68
N SER A 86 -10.98 -1.78 -2.63
CA SER A 86 -12.38 -1.30 -2.61
C SER A 86 -12.56 0.06 -1.93
N GLY A 87 -11.46 0.79 -1.70
CA GLY A 87 -11.46 2.06 -0.97
C GLY A 87 -11.32 1.88 0.54
N GLY A 88 -11.43 2.98 1.27
CA GLY A 88 -11.30 3.03 2.72
C GLY A 88 -10.07 3.81 3.20
N LEU A 89 -9.79 3.70 4.50
CA LEU A 89 -8.59 4.25 5.12
C LEU A 89 -7.50 3.18 5.18
N VAL A 90 -6.26 3.57 4.88
CA VAL A 90 -5.08 2.71 5.04
C VAL A 90 -4.16 3.33 6.08
N ALA A 91 -3.73 2.53 7.04
CA ALA A 91 -2.68 2.91 7.97
C ALA A 91 -1.31 2.48 7.46
N VAL A 92 -0.28 3.29 7.73
CA VAL A 92 1.12 2.92 7.52
C VAL A 92 1.89 3.13 8.82
N ASN A 93 2.56 2.07 9.27
CA ASN A 93 3.46 2.09 10.43
C ASN A 93 4.92 2.17 9.97
N SER A 94 5.73 2.93 10.70
CA SER A 94 7.18 2.94 10.57
C SER A 94 7.84 3.13 11.93
N PHE A 95 8.50 2.09 12.42
CA PHE A 95 9.08 2.05 13.76
C PHE A 95 10.60 1.87 13.66
N GLY A 96 11.34 2.83 14.19
CA GLY A 96 12.79 2.77 14.26
C GLY A 96 13.25 1.94 15.44
N PHE A 97 14.36 1.20 15.30
CA PHE A 97 14.89 0.35 16.37
C PHE A 97 15.24 1.14 17.65
N GLY A 98 15.52 2.45 17.53
CA GLY A 98 15.75 3.37 18.65
C GLY A 98 14.48 3.80 19.41
N GLY A 99 13.31 3.27 19.05
CA GLY A 99 12.03 3.52 19.73
C GLY A 99 11.20 4.68 19.15
N ALA A 100 11.70 5.39 18.14
CA ALA A 100 10.92 6.43 17.46
C ALA A 100 9.88 5.80 16.53
N ASN A 101 8.61 6.13 16.77
CA ASN A 101 7.48 5.50 16.07
C ASN A 101 6.66 6.54 15.31
N ALA A 102 6.27 6.21 14.08
CA ALA A 102 5.35 7.00 13.28
C ALA A 102 4.19 6.14 12.75
N HIS A 103 2.99 6.71 12.77
CA HIS A 103 1.76 6.12 12.25
C HIS A 103 1.02 7.18 11.46
N ILE A 104 0.62 6.87 10.23
CA ILE A 104 -0.18 7.78 9.39
C ILE A 104 -1.41 7.07 8.85
N LEU A 105 -2.45 7.86 8.58
CA LEU A 105 -3.66 7.42 7.91
C LEU A 105 -3.74 8.09 6.53
N LEU A 106 -4.02 7.27 5.52
CA LEU A 106 -4.19 7.68 4.14
C LEU A 106 -5.62 7.38 3.70
N ARG A 107 -6.21 8.29 2.92
CA ARG A 107 -7.49 8.10 2.25
C ARG A 107 -7.29 8.35 0.77
N SER A 108 -7.73 7.43 -0.08
CA SER A 108 -7.77 7.68 -1.53
C SER A 108 -8.71 8.85 -1.83
N ASN A 109 -8.34 9.73 -2.75
CA ASN A 109 -9.24 10.75 -3.28
C ASN A 109 -9.86 10.24 -4.59
N PRO A 110 -11.10 9.71 -4.59
CA PRO A 110 -11.74 9.23 -5.80
C PRO A 110 -12.16 10.45 -6.64
N LYS A 111 -11.20 11.04 -7.36
CA LYS A 111 -11.50 12.09 -8.34
C LYS A 111 -11.96 11.38 -9.62
N PRO A 112 -13.24 11.45 -9.98
CA PRO A 112 -13.70 10.86 -11.23
C PRO A 112 -12.89 11.47 -12.38
N LYS A 113 -12.45 10.65 -13.33
CA LYS A 113 -11.88 11.18 -14.57
C LYS A 113 -12.94 12.08 -15.20
N ALA A 114 -12.57 13.32 -15.49
CA ALA A 114 -13.43 14.19 -16.27
C ALA A 114 -13.74 13.48 -17.59
N PRO A 115 -14.98 13.57 -18.10
CA PRO A 115 -15.30 13.00 -19.40
C PRO A 115 -14.30 13.52 -20.42
N ALA A 116 -13.72 12.62 -21.20
CA ALA A 116 -12.85 13.01 -22.30
C ALA A 116 -13.65 13.90 -23.25
N ILE A 117 -13.03 14.99 -23.71
CA ILE A 117 -13.66 15.83 -24.74
C ILE A 117 -13.69 14.98 -26.02
N GLN A 118 -14.89 14.58 -26.43
CA GLN A 118 -15.11 13.79 -27.65
C GLN A 118 -15.32 14.72 -28.84
N ASP A 119 -14.25 15.40 -29.27
CA ASP A 119 -14.20 16.15 -30.52
C ASP A 119 -13.06 15.62 -31.41
N ASN A 120 -13.09 15.96 -32.69
CA ASN A 120 -12.04 15.60 -33.64
C ASN A 120 -10.94 16.66 -33.72
N ILE A 121 -10.79 17.51 -32.70
CA ILE A 121 -9.80 18.59 -32.72
C ILE A 121 -8.46 18.00 -32.24
N PRO A 122 -7.38 18.05 -33.03
CA PRO A 122 -6.08 17.60 -32.54
C PRO A 122 -5.62 18.46 -31.35
N ARG A 123 -4.98 17.84 -30.37
CA ARG A 123 -4.38 18.52 -29.22
C ARG A 123 -2.87 18.55 -29.38
N VAL A 124 -2.26 19.68 -29.02
CA VAL A 124 -0.79 19.82 -28.99
C VAL A 124 -0.29 19.40 -27.61
N VAL A 125 0.63 18.44 -27.58
CA VAL A 125 1.39 18.07 -26.38
C VAL A 125 2.83 18.48 -26.61
N ALA A 126 3.33 19.40 -25.79
CA ALA A 126 4.71 19.84 -25.83
C ALA A 126 5.48 19.18 -24.68
N VAL A 127 6.64 18.59 -25.00
CA VAL A 127 7.50 17.88 -24.06
C VAL A 127 8.92 18.40 -24.18
N SER A 128 9.62 18.49 -23.06
CA SER A 128 11.07 18.72 -23.00
C SER A 128 11.72 17.73 -22.06
N ALA A 129 12.94 17.29 -22.39
CA ALA A 129 13.74 16.40 -21.56
C ALA A 129 15.23 16.71 -21.72
N ARG A 130 16.08 16.10 -20.88
CA ARG A 130 17.54 16.30 -20.91
C ARG A 130 18.21 15.60 -22.09
N THR A 131 17.58 14.58 -22.66
CA THR A 131 18.08 13.79 -23.80
C THR A 131 16.96 13.53 -24.80
N GLU A 132 17.33 13.13 -26.02
CA GLU A 132 16.36 12.79 -27.07
C GLU A 132 15.49 11.59 -26.67
N GLU A 133 16.09 10.57 -26.03
CA GLU A 133 15.38 9.39 -25.53
C GLU A 133 14.32 9.77 -24.48
N GLY A 134 14.60 10.78 -23.65
CA GLY A 134 13.63 11.29 -22.69
C GLY A 134 12.43 11.96 -23.36
N VAL A 135 12.63 12.67 -24.47
CA VAL A 135 11.53 13.26 -25.25
C VAL A 135 10.71 12.16 -25.89
N GLN A 136 11.36 11.18 -26.53
CA GLN A 136 10.68 10.04 -27.16
C GLN A 136 9.85 9.24 -26.14
N HIS A 137 10.39 8.96 -24.94
CA HIS A 137 9.68 8.23 -23.89
C HIS A 137 8.33 8.85 -23.48
N PHE A 138 8.25 10.18 -23.44
CA PHE A 138 7.02 10.89 -23.07
C PHE A 138 6.03 11.02 -24.23
N LEU A 139 6.49 10.99 -25.48
CA LEU A 139 5.63 11.07 -26.67
C LEU A 139 5.03 9.72 -27.07
N GLU A 140 5.67 8.61 -26.72
CA GLU A 140 5.21 7.25 -27.04
C GLU A 140 4.14 6.71 -26.07
N LYS A 141 3.89 7.39 -24.95
CA LYS A 141 2.87 7.02 -23.95
C LYS A 141 1.55 7.76 -24.16
#